data_AF-A0A8C1U1Z7-F1
#
_entry.id   AF-A0A8C1U1Z7-F1
#
_cell.length_a   1.000
_cell.length_b   1.000
_cell.length_c   1.000
_cell.angle_alpha   90.00
_cell.angle_beta   90.00
_cell.angle_gamma   90.00
#
_symmetry.space_group_name_H-M   'P 1'
#
loop_
_entity.id
_entity.type
_entity.pdbx_description
1 polymer ?
#
loop_
_entity_poly.entity_id
_entity_poly.type
_entity_poly.pdbx_seq_one_letter_code
_entity_poly.pdbx_strand_id
1 'polypeptide(L)'
;HAVQGVFLPAFVCLAKSFYFFLSVLNVIFTLCSSVEVAALGRLLFPGTLYDSRKDSFIPGVTLWDKTSLSEDLDSRPKPRTYLKFSSSDSISTKSSLLDVSASLKASFLGGLVGVGGSGRFLQDTKSSNQQSRVTMFYSETTRYEQLTMSHLRKITYPEVFEQKTATHVVVAVLYGAQAFMVFDRTLSEEEDEQQMEGKLNAMVNKIPKLSGEGNAAFKMTEDDNKMAEKITCTFHGDVRLQQNPTTYMEALQTYKQLPTLLKDPQNAVPIKVWLYPLHLLNATAARVEREISESVATNIEALIEELRKAERTFNDLSRHTLANSFSDIKERLRSFQDSFSIYKKMLLKAVRRVLPAVRGGEMEEKSLEDILKIHRSSPFNADKLNQWLRDAKSELNILSSVTKSLEGVRIEDSDGLNSILVNPDFLGVLCFTFTSLKYEDPYLSALKEYLTTDRFKELDGEHSMYPVASIRKWFKDSDLMAKMRFNVNLLKTLLKPFEGQKVLFIISAISDASNPGSSIYMYELGQLTEKQYQYPFRVLARLEN
;
A
#
# COMPACT_ATOMS: atom_id res chain seq x y z
N HIS A 1 -53.53 58.49 34.15
CA HIS A 1 -52.48 57.58 34.66
C HIS A 1 -53.02 56.15 34.77
N ALA A 2 -53.04 55.37 33.68
CA ALA A 2 -53.26 53.90 33.74
C ALA A 2 -53.09 53.20 32.36
N VAL A 3 -52.16 53.62 31.49
CA VAL A 3 -51.92 52.88 30.21
C VAL A 3 -50.43 52.75 29.86
N GLN A 4 -49.51 53.04 30.79
CA GLN A 4 -48.06 52.93 30.54
C GLN A 4 -47.39 51.69 31.16
N GLY A 5 -48.13 50.83 31.86
CA GLY A 5 -47.55 49.71 32.63
C GLY A 5 -47.52 48.34 31.93
N VAL A 6 -48.23 48.14 30.82
CA VAL A 6 -48.51 46.77 30.28
C VAL A 6 -47.73 46.45 29.00
N PHE A 7 -47.18 47.44 28.30
CA PHE A 7 -46.43 47.20 27.05
C PHE A 7 -44.94 46.87 27.26
N LEU A 8 -44.34 47.28 28.38
CA LEU A 8 -42.93 47.02 28.66
C LEU A 8 -42.60 45.52 28.92
N PRO A 9 -43.40 44.75 29.69
CA PRO A 9 -43.10 43.34 29.94
C PRO A 9 -43.27 42.46 28.71
N ALA A 10 -44.27 42.75 27.85
CA ALA A 10 -44.54 41.98 26.64
C ALA A 10 -43.43 42.16 25.58
N PHE A 11 -42.91 43.39 25.43
CA PHE A 11 -41.80 43.67 24.52
C PHE A 11 -40.49 43.04 24.99
N VAL A 12 -40.23 43.01 26.31
CA VAL A 12 -39.07 42.34 26.90
C VAL A 12 -39.17 40.81 26.76
N CYS A 13 -40.36 40.21 26.90
CA CYS A 13 -40.57 38.78 26.64
C CYS A 13 -40.38 38.40 25.17
N LEU A 14 -40.90 39.20 24.24
CA LEU A 14 -40.70 39.00 22.79
C LEU A 14 -39.23 39.17 22.41
N ALA A 15 -38.53 40.18 22.94
CA ALA A 15 -37.11 40.39 22.71
C ALA A 15 -36.25 39.25 23.28
N LYS A 16 -36.58 38.73 24.47
CA LYS A 16 -35.90 37.56 25.07
C LYS A 16 -36.18 36.28 24.29
N SER A 17 -37.41 36.05 23.84
CA SER A 17 -37.74 34.92 22.96
C SER A 17 -37.06 35.02 21.60
N PHE A 18 -36.94 36.21 21.03
CA PHE A 18 -36.25 36.44 19.76
C PHE A 18 -34.72 36.27 19.90
N TYR A 19 -34.13 36.74 21.00
CA TYR A 19 -32.73 36.47 21.34
C TYR A 19 -32.47 34.99 21.61
N PHE A 20 -33.38 34.31 22.30
CA PHE A 20 -33.29 32.87 22.52
C PHE A 20 -33.39 32.12 21.19
N PHE A 21 -34.34 32.48 20.32
CA PHE A 21 -34.47 31.92 18.97
C PHE A 21 -33.21 32.19 18.13
N LEU A 22 -32.65 33.40 18.13
CA LEU A 22 -31.38 33.69 17.43
C LEU A 22 -30.19 32.95 18.03
N SER A 23 -30.17 32.71 19.34
CA SER A 23 -29.13 31.93 20.01
C SER A 23 -29.24 30.44 19.66
N VAL A 24 -30.45 29.90 19.61
CA VAL A 24 -30.73 28.51 19.23
C VAL A 24 -30.49 28.31 17.74
N LEU A 25 -30.91 29.27 16.89
CA LEU A 25 -30.64 29.25 15.45
C LEU A 25 -29.14 29.38 15.17
N ASN A 26 -28.42 30.23 15.91
CA ASN A 26 -26.95 30.27 15.87
C ASN A 26 -26.37 28.93 16.32
N VAL A 27 -26.76 28.36 17.45
CA VAL A 27 -26.25 27.06 17.93
C VAL A 27 -26.51 25.95 16.89
N ILE A 28 -27.67 25.95 16.24
CA ILE A 28 -28.03 25.01 15.16
C ILE A 28 -27.17 25.26 13.91
N PHE A 29 -26.96 26.51 13.48
CA PHE A 29 -26.04 26.85 12.37
C PHE A 29 -24.58 26.54 12.69
N THR A 30 -24.18 26.70 13.96
CA THR A 30 -22.80 26.54 14.43
C THR A 30 -22.43 25.06 14.55
N LEU A 31 -23.39 24.19 14.90
CA LEU A 31 -23.24 22.71 14.84
C LEU A 31 -23.25 22.18 13.39
N CYS A 32 -23.94 22.86 12.47
CA CYS A 32 -23.97 22.49 11.04
C CYS A 32 -22.64 22.77 10.30
N SER A 33 -21.74 23.57 10.90
CA SER A 33 -20.50 24.03 10.27
C SER A 33 -19.24 23.31 10.75
N SER A 34 -19.35 22.40 11.72
CA SER A 34 -18.18 21.69 12.26
C SER A 34 -17.79 20.50 11.41
N VAL A 35 -16.49 20.37 11.10
CA VAL A 35 -15.95 19.27 10.28
C VAL A 35 -15.41 18.17 11.20
N GLU A 36 -15.84 16.93 10.99
CA GLU A 36 -15.30 15.77 11.71
C GLU A 36 -14.05 15.23 11.02
N VAL A 37 -12.99 14.96 11.80
CA VAL A 37 -11.71 14.46 11.28
C VAL A 37 -11.17 13.35 12.18
N ALA A 38 -10.75 12.24 11.58
CA ALA A 38 -10.04 11.17 12.29
C ALA A 38 -8.65 11.65 12.74
N ALA A 39 -8.30 11.40 14.00
CA ALA A 39 -7.04 11.88 14.56
C ALA A 39 -5.82 11.09 14.03
N LEU A 40 -5.96 9.78 13.79
CA LEU A 40 -4.94 8.91 13.20
C LEU A 40 -3.59 8.93 13.96
N GLY A 41 -3.65 9.00 15.29
CA GLY A 41 -2.48 9.07 16.17
C GLY A 41 -1.81 10.45 16.23
N ARG A 42 -2.43 11.49 15.63
CA ARG A 42 -2.01 12.89 15.78
C ARG A 42 -2.52 13.44 17.12
N LEU A 43 -1.66 14.17 17.82
CA LEU A 43 -1.95 14.77 19.13
C LEU A 43 -2.80 16.03 18.94
N LEU A 44 -4.10 15.85 18.76
CA LEU A 44 -5.07 16.92 18.59
C LEU A 44 -5.90 17.07 19.87
N PHE A 45 -5.86 18.25 20.48
CA PHE A 45 -6.57 18.55 21.72
C PHE A 45 -7.48 19.77 21.51
N PRO A 46 -8.50 19.97 22.37
CA PRO A 46 -9.30 21.19 22.33
C PRO A 46 -8.40 22.45 22.35
N GLY A 47 -8.70 23.42 21.48
CA GLY A 47 -7.91 24.64 21.29
C GLY A 47 -6.72 24.51 20.34
N THR A 48 -6.34 23.29 19.90
CA THR A 48 -5.30 23.11 18.88
C THR A 48 -5.75 23.68 17.54
N LEU A 49 -4.88 24.46 16.90
CA LEU A 49 -5.12 25.01 15.56
C LEU A 49 -4.81 23.99 14.47
N TYR A 50 -5.63 23.99 13.42
CA TYR A 50 -5.55 23.05 12.30
C TYR A 50 -5.63 23.76 10.96
N ASP A 51 -4.78 23.37 10.02
CA ASP A 51 -4.84 23.80 8.63
C ASP A 51 -5.41 22.69 7.75
N SER A 52 -6.72 22.75 7.48
CA SER A 52 -7.41 21.80 6.59
C SER A 52 -6.93 21.85 5.13
N ARG A 53 -6.19 22.89 4.70
CA ARG A 53 -5.57 22.89 3.37
C ARG A 53 -4.49 21.81 3.27
N LYS A 54 -3.70 21.67 4.33
CA LYS A 54 -2.54 20.76 4.41
C LYS A 54 -2.79 19.51 5.26
N ASP A 55 -3.93 19.44 5.94
CA ASP A 55 -4.25 18.42 6.96
C ASP A 55 -3.21 18.30 8.08
N SER A 56 -2.73 19.45 8.55
CA SER A 56 -1.68 19.57 9.58
C SER A 56 -2.13 20.42 10.75
N PHE A 57 -1.73 20.04 11.97
CA PHE A 57 -1.93 20.87 13.15
C PHE A 57 -0.76 21.85 13.34
N ILE A 58 -1.03 22.96 14.01
CA ILE A 58 -0.04 24.01 14.30
C ILE A 58 0.36 23.91 15.77
N PRO A 59 1.56 23.37 16.08
CA PRO A 59 2.01 23.25 17.46
C PRO A 59 2.39 24.61 18.04
N GLY A 60 2.13 24.81 19.34
CA GLY A 60 2.61 25.97 20.10
C GLY A 60 1.87 27.29 19.89
N VAL A 61 0.86 27.33 19.00
CA VAL A 61 0.02 28.52 18.76
C VAL A 61 -1.41 28.22 19.21
N THR A 62 -1.99 29.10 20.03
CA THR A 62 -3.36 28.98 20.57
C THR A 62 -4.11 30.31 20.49
N LEU A 63 -5.43 30.24 20.38
CA LEU A 63 -6.29 31.45 20.44
C LEU A 63 -6.52 31.94 21.87
N TRP A 64 -6.43 31.04 22.84
CA TRP A 64 -6.69 31.29 24.24
C TRP A 64 -5.44 30.97 25.08
N ASP A 65 -5.32 31.65 26.20
CA ASP A 65 -4.39 31.25 27.26
C ASP A 65 -4.84 29.95 27.92
N LYS A 66 -3.91 29.30 28.61
CA LYS A 66 -4.12 27.99 29.22
C LYS A 66 -5.23 28.01 30.28
N THR A 67 -5.33 29.09 31.04
CA THR A 67 -6.33 29.24 32.12
C THR A 67 -7.74 29.27 31.54
N SER A 68 -7.99 30.17 30.57
CA SER A 68 -9.27 30.27 29.87
C SER A 68 -9.67 28.94 29.22
N LEU A 69 -8.74 28.28 28.51
CA LEU A 69 -9.01 27.00 27.86
C LEU A 69 -9.41 25.89 28.84
N SER A 70 -8.81 25.88 30.04
CA SER A 70 -9.08 24.87 31.06
C SER A 70 -10.41 25.07 31.78
N GLU A 71 -10.81 26.32 32.02
CA GLU A 71 -12.10 26.65 32.67
C GLU A 71 -13.29 26.29 31.76
N ASP A 72 -13.09 26.31 30.45
CA ASP A 72 -14.13 26.09 29.45
C ASP A 72 -14.25 24.67 28.92
N LEU A 73 -13.47 23.75 29.48
CA LEU A 73 -13.45 22.37 29.04
C LEU A 73 -14.56 21.57 29.74
N ASP A 74 -15.58 21.18 28.99
CA ASP A 74 -16.61 20.23 29.44
C ASP A 74 -16.19 18.81 29.05
N SER A 75 -16.02 17.94 30.04
CA SER A 75 -15.60 16.54 29.85
C SER A 75 -16.69 15.59 30.32
N ARG A 76 -17.07 14.65 29.44
CA ARG A 76 -18.13 13.68 29.70
C ARG A 76 -17.68 12.26 29.38
N PRO A 77 -18.01 11.26 30.22
CA PRO A 77 -17.82 9.86 29.86
C PRO A 77 -18.61 9.50 28.60
N LYS A 78 -17.96 8.81 27.66
CA LYS A 78 -18.59 8.29 26.43
C LYS A 78 -18.02 6.91 26.09
N PRO A 79 -18.18 5.91 26.98
CA PRO A 79 -17.61 4.59 26.77
C PRO A 79 -18.34 3.83 25.66
N ARG A 80 -17.60 3.32 24.66
CA ARG A 80 -18.13 2.39 23.64
C ARG A 80 -17.04 1.45 23.16
N THR A 81 -17.39 0.17 23.04
CA THR A 81 -16.53 -0.89 22.51
C THR A 81 -16.98 -1.26 21.09
N TYR A 82 -16.02 -1.39 20.17
CA TYR A 82 -16.24 -1.90 18.83
C TYR A 82 -15.23 -3.00 18.52
N LEU A 83 -15.70 -4.12 17.99
CA LEU A 83 -14.89 -5.21 17.48
C LEU A 83 -15.35 -5.55 16.06
N LYS A 84 -14.44 -5.50 15.09
CA LYS A 84 -14.71 -5.83 13.69
C LYS A 84 -13.62 -6.74 13.14
N PHE A 85 -13.99 -7.55 12.16
CA PHE A 85 -13.07 -8.39 11.40
C PHE A 85 -13.19 -8.02 9.91
N SER A 86 -12.07 -8.01 9.21
CA SER A 86 -12.03 -7.72 7.76
C SER A 86 -11.05 -8.65 7.07
N SER A 87 -11.47 -9.30 5.99
CA SER A 87 -10.56 -10.03 5.08
C SER A 87 -10.03 -9.17 3.93
N SER A 88 -10.56 -7.95 3.77
CA SER A 88 -10.10 -7.00 2.75
C SER A 88 -9.00 -6.07 3.30
N ASP A 89 -7.97 -5.86 2.48
CA ASP A 89 -6.81 -4.99 2.74
C ASP A 89 -6.86 -3.67 1.92
N SER A 90 -7.97 -3.40 1.24
CA SER A 90 -8.12 -2.24 0.35
C SER A 90 -8.04 -0.89 1.09
N ILE A 91 -7.62 0.17 0.40
CA ILE A 91 -7.60 1.54 0.95
C ILE A 91 -8.97 1.93 1.53
N SER A 92 -10.06 1.72 0.78
CA SER A 92 -11.43 2.01 1.22
C SER A 92 -11.79 1.26 2.51
N THR A 93 -11.53 -0.05 2.58
CA THR A 93 -11.84 -0.84 3.78
C THR A 93 -11.07 -0.34 5.01
N LYS A 94 -9.77 -0.05 4.87
CA LYS A 94 -8.96 0.47 5.98
C LYS A 94 -9.41 1.86 6.42
N SER A 95 -9.72 2.72 5.44
CA SER A 95 -10.23 4.06 5.68
C SER A 95 -11.57 4.01 6.44
N SER A 96 -12.46 3.08 6.08
CA SER A 96 -13.75 2.89 6.76
C SER A 96 -13.60 2.37 8.19
N LEU A 97 -12.65 1.47 8.47
CA LEU A 97 -12.40 0.98 9.84
C LEU A 97 -11.97 2.11 10.79
N LEU A 98 -11.20 3.07 10.27
CA LEU A 98 -10.70 4.24 11.00
C LEU A 98 -11.55 5.50 10.85
N ASP A 99 -12.71 5.40 10.17
CA ASP A 99 -13.63 6.50 9.91
C ASP A 99 -12.95 7.73 9.25
N VAL A 100 -12.10 7.45 8.25
CA VAL A 100 -11.36 8.44 7.47
C VAL A 100 -12.24 8.97 6.34
N SER A 101 -12.51 10.29 6.35
CA SER A 101 -13.28 10.96 5.31
C SER A 101 -12.58 10.95 3.95
N ALA A 102 -13.32 11.15 2.86
CA ALA A 102 -12.77 11.19 1.50
C ALA A 102 -11.65 12.24 1.34
N SER A 103 -11.87 13.43 1.91
CA SER A 103 -10.91 14.54 1.89
C SER A 103 -9.63 14.19 2.65
N LEU A 104 -9.73 13.63 3.87
CA LEU A 104 -8.55 13.21 4.64
C LEU A 104 -7.83 12.02 3.99
N LYS A 105 -8.58 11.10 3.39
CA LYS A 105 -8.04 9.96 2.63
C LYS A 105 -7.17 10.43 1.47
N ALA A 106 -7.64 11.42 0.69
CA ALA A 106 -6.85 12.01 -0.39
C ALA A 106 -5.53 12.60 0.13
N SER A 107 -5.55 13.32 1.26
CA SER A 107 -4.34 13.84 1.90
C SER A 107 -3.39 12.76 2.40
N PHE A 108 -3.90 11.70 3.01
CA PHE A 108 -3.10 10.55 3.43
C PHE A 108 -2.41 9.89 2.23
N LEU A 109 -3.16 9.66 1.15
CA LEU A 109 -2.66 9.10 -0.09
C LEU A 109 -1.62 10.01 -0.78
N GLY A 110 -1.80 11.33 -0.71
CA GLY A 110 -0.80 12.32 -1.13
C GLY A 110 0.39 12.47 -0.18
N GLY A 111 0.45 11.74 0.94
CA GLY A 111 1.54 11.84 1.90
C GLY A 111 1.60 13.17 2.67
N LEU A 112 0.48 13.87 2.79
CA LEU A 112 0.34 15.07 3.62
C LEU A 112 0.13 14.73 5.11
N VAL A 113 -0.46 13.57 5.39
CA VAL A 113 -0.81 13.14 6.75
C VAL A 113 0.18 12.11 7.27
N GLY A 114 0.89 12.46 8.34
CA GLY A 114 1.63 11.49 9.14
C GLY A 114 0.69 10.74 10.08
N VAL A 115 0.87 9.43 10.21
CA VAL A 115 0.05 8.56 11.07
C VAL A 115 0.88 7.98 12.21
N GLY A 116 0.26 7.87 13.39
CA GLY A 116 0.85 7.31 14.60
C GLY A 116 -0.01 6.20 15.19
N GLY A 117 0.53 5.47 16.16
CA GLY A 117 -0.21 4.43 16.90
C GLY A 117 -0.93 3.44 15.99
N SER A 118 -2.21 3.21 16.25
CA SER A 118 -3.11 2.38 15.46
C SER A 118 -3.27 2.84 14.00
N GLY A 119 -3.15 4.15 13.74
CA GLY A 119 -3.24 4.73 12.40
C GLY A 119 -2.16 4.24 11.42
N ARG A 120 -1.04 3.69 11.92
CA ARG A 120 0.01 3.06 11.08
C ARG A 120 -0.52 1.86 10.28
N PHE A 121 -1.62 1.25 10.71
CA PHE A 121 -2.34 0.23 9.94
C PHE A 121 -2.67 0.67 8.50
N LEU A 122 -2.92 1.96 8.25
CA LEU A 122 -3.18 2.48 6.89
C LEU A 122 -1.99 2.28 5.93
N GLN A 123 -0.77 2.19 6.46
CA GLN A 123 0.47 2.02 5.70
C GLN A 123 0.86 0.55 5.53
N ASP A 124 0.38 -0.35 6.39
CA ASP A 124 0.63 -1.78 6.29
C ASP A 124 -0.22 -2.38 5.18
N THR A 125 0.37 -2.72 4.05
CA THR A 125 -0.32 -3.32 2.89
C THR A 125 0.26 -4.69 2.55
N LYS A 126 -0.56 -5.58 1.99
CA LYS A 126 -0.08 -6.86 1.42
C LYS A 126 1.13 -6.62 0.51
N SER A 127 2.19 -7.41 0.69
CA SER A 127 3.43 -7.28 -0.10
C SER A 127 3.45 -8.19 -1.33
N SER A 128 2.54 -9.16 -1.37
CA SER A 128 2.47 -10.25 -2.34
C SER A 128 1.02 -10.58 -2.69
N ASN A 129 0.76 -11.15 -3.87
CA ASN A 129 -0.55 -11.73 -4.17
C ASN A 129 -0.71 -13.14 -3.57
N GLN A 130 0.37 -13.80 -3.16
CA GLN A 130 0.36 -15.11 -2.48
C GLN A 130 0.21 -14.95 -0.96
N GLN A 131 -0.69 -14.05 -0.55
CA GLN A 131 -0.86 -13.65 0.85
C GLN A 131 -2.34 -13.50 1.18
N SER A 132 -2.86 -14.41 2.00
CA SER A 132 -4.16 -14.22 2.66
C SER A 132 -3.97 -13.35 3.90
N ARG A 133 -4.89 -12.41 4.11
CA ARG A 133 -4.85 -11.47 5.23
C ARG A 133 -6.22 -11.34 5.86
N VAL A 134 -6.27 -11.36 7.19
CA VAL A 134 -7.46 -11.01 7.96
C VAL A 134 -7.05 -10.08 9.07
N THR A 135 -7.77 -8.98 9.24
CA THR A 135 -7.51 -7.98 10.27
C THR A 135 -8.60 -8.01 11.32
N MET A 136 -8.21 -8.08 12.59
CA MET A 136 -9.07 -7.81 13.73
C MET A 136 -8.86 -6.37 14.18
N PHE A 137 -9.94 -5.60 14.24
CA PHE A 137 -9.97 -4.24 14.73
C PHE A 137 -10.74 -4.17 16.06
N TYR A 138 -10.10 -3.63 17.09
CA TYR A 138 -10.69 -3.37 18.40
C TYR A 138 -10.56 -1.89 18.72
N SER A 139 -11.65 -1.25 19.15
CA SER A 139 -11.69 0.16 19.52
C SER A 139 -12.48 0.34 20.80
N GLU A 140 -11.91 1.07 21.74
CA GLU A 140 -12.57 1.53 22.96
C GLU A 140 -12.56 3.05 22.96
N THR A 141 -13.73 3.66 23.03
CA THR A 141 -13.87 5.09 23.33
C THR A 141 -14.10 5.25 24.81
N THR A 142 -13.61 6.33 25.42
CA THR A 142 -13.64 6.52 26.88
C THR A 142 -14.37 7.80 27.27
N ARG A 143 -13.94 8.95 26.73
CA ARG A 143 -14.49 10.27 27.09
C ARG A 143 -14.56 11.20 25.89
N TYR A 144 -15.42 12.19 26.00
CA TYR A 144 -15.61 13.25 25.05
C TYR A 144 -15.36 14.58 25.76
N GLU A 145 -14.45 15.39 25.22
CA GLU A 145 -14.12 16.72 25.72
C GLU A 145 -14.52 17.76 24.68
N GLN A 146 -15.13 18.86 25.12
CA GLN A 146 -15.54 19.96 24.25
C GLN A 146 -15.33 21.31 24.92
N LEU A 147 -15.04 22.33 24.11
CA LEU A 147 -15.03 23.72 24.55
C LEU A 147 -16.46 24.25 24.67
N THR A 148 -16.77 24.92 25.78
CA THR A 148 -18.05 25.60 25.93
C THR A 148 -18.14 26.83 25.02
N MET A 149 -19.33 27.06 24.45
CA MET A 149 -19.55 28.16 23.48
C MET A 149 -19.41 29.56 24.08
N SER A 150 -19.43 29.69 25.41
CA SER A 150 -19.35 30.96 26.15
C SER A 150 -18.11 31.78 25.83
N HIS A 151 -16.99 31.13 25.50
CA HIS A 151 -15.68 31.78 25.35
C HIS A 151 -15.07 31.70 23.97
N LEU A 152 -15.72 31.04 23.00
CA LEU A 152 -15.32 31.10 21.60
C LEU A 152 -15.26 32.55 21.06
N ARG A 153 -15.93 33.50 21.73
CA ARG A 153 -15.94 34.92 21.37
C ARG A 153 -14.93 35.80 22.12
N LYS A 154 -14.31 35.31 23.20
CA LYS A 154 -13.31 36.05 23.98
C LYS A 154 -11.93 35.48 23.69
N ILE A 155 -11.27 36.02 22.68
CA ILE A 155 -10.00 35.50 22.16
C ILE A 155 -8.85 36.28 22.82
N THR A 156 -7.91 35.56 23.44
CA THR A 156 -6.76 36.15 24.14
C THR A 156 -5.69 36.63 23.16
N TYR A 157 -5.47 35.90 22.06
CA TYR A 157 -4.44 36.18 21.06
C TYR A 157 -5.04 36.34 19.64
N PRO A 158 -5.72 37.46 19.34
CA PRO A 158 -6.37 37.68 18.04
C PRO A 158 -5.39 37.80 16.86
N GLU A 159 -4.14 38.17 17.10
CA GLU A 159 -3.08 38.27 16.09
C GLU A 159 -2.83 36.95 15.33
N VAL A 160 -3.20 35.81 15.91
CA VAL A 160 -3.14 34.50 15.27
C VAL A 160 -3.93 34.45 13.96
N PHE A 161 -5.03 35.19 13.84
CA PHE A 161 -5.83 35.25 12.61
C PHE A 161 -5.07 35.87 11.44
N GLU A 162 -4.25 36.88 11.72
CA GLU A 162 -3.47 37.60 10.70
C GLU A 162 -2.33 36.75 10.13
N GLN A 163 -1.86 35.76 10.89
CA GLN A 163 -0.81 34.83 10.45
C GLN A 163 -1.28 33.91 9.32
N LYS A 164 -2.60 33.66 9.20
CA LYS A 164 -3.21 32.81 8.15
C LYS A 164 -2.62 31.40 8.02
N THR A 165 -2.01 30.91 9.11
CA THR A 165 -1.36 29.60 9.19
C THR A 165 -2.35 28.47 9.45
N ALA A 166 -3.49 28.74 10.08
CA ALA A 166 -4.56 27.78 10.37
C ALA A 166 -5.89 28.22 9.77
N THR A 167 -6.76 27.24 9.48
CA THR A 167 -8.12 27.49 8.95
C THR A 167 -9.21 27.10 9.95
N HIS A 168 -8.88 26.22 10.90
CA HIS A 168 -9.80 25.70 11.91
C HIS A 168 -9.15 25.65 13.29
N VAL A 169 -10.00 25.54 14.32
CA VAL A 169 -9.59 25.19 15.68
C VAL A 169 -10.35 23.95 16.13
N VAL A 170 -9.68 23.06 16.87
CA VAL A 170 -10.31 21.89 17.48
C VAL A 170 -11.21 22.34 18.63
N VAL A 171 -12.51 22.09 18.53
CA VAL A 171 -13.49 22.46 19.57
C VAL A 171 -13.98 21.28 20.37
N ALA A 172 -13.83 20.06 19.85
CA ALA A 172 -14.13 18.85 20.60
C ALA A 172 -13.25 17.67 20.17
N VAL A 173 -13.05 16.73 21.09
CA VAL A 173 -12.24 15.53 20.91
C VAL A 173 -12.91 14.33 21.57
N LEU A 174 -12.98 13.22 20.83
CA LEU A 174 -13.35 11.91 21.34
C LEU A 174 -12.06 11.13 21.61
N TYR A 175 -11.85 10.75 22.87
CA TYR A 175 -10.70 9.98 23.29
C TYR A 175 -11.02 8.49 23.43
N GLY A 176 -9.98 7.69 23.30
CA GLY A 176 -10.02 6.26 23.48
C GLY A 176 -8.73 5.62 23.02
N ALA A 177 -8.74 4.31 22.78
CA ALA A 177 -7.61 3.61 22.22
C ALA A 177 -8.08 2.58 21.20
N GLN A 178 -7.29 2.38 20.14
CA GLN A 178 -7.58 1.45 19.07
C GLN A 178 -6.41 0.48 18.89
N ALA A 179 -6.72 -0.71 18.39
CA ALA A 179 -5.73 -1.73 18.06
C ALA A 179 -6.18 -2.55 16.85
N PHE A 180 -5.21 -2.85 16.00
CA PHE A 180 -5.31 -3.75 14.86
C PHE A 180 -4.36 -4.92 15.09
N MET A 181 -4.87 -6.14 14.96
CA MET A 181 -4.05 -7.34 14.77
C MET A 181 -4.25 -7.81 13.35
N VAL A 182 -3.19 -7.72 12.54
CA VAL A 182 -3.17 -8.11 11.13
C VAL A 182 -2.60 -9.50 11.04
N PHE A 183 -3.44 -10.47 10.68
CA PHE A 183 -3.06 -11.87 10.53
C PHE A 183 -2.75 -12.18 9.08
N ASP A 184 -1.54 -12.65 8.84
CA ASP A 184 -1.04 -12.96 7.51
C ASP A 184 -0.65 -14.43 7.39
N ARG A 185 -1.03 -15.03 6.28
CA ARG A 185 -0.56 -16.35 5.86
C ARG A 185 -0.06 -16.30 4.43
N THR A 186 1.20 -16.68 4.24
CA THR A 186 1.78 -16.90 2.91
C THR A 186 1.22 -18.19 2.32
N LEU A 187 0.91 -18.14 1.03
CA LEU A 187 0.35 -19.25 0.26
C LEU A 187 1.42 -19.85 -0.66
N SER A 188 1.36 -21.17 -0.87
CA SER A 188 2.11 -21.82 -1.96
C SER A 188 1.38 -21.65 -3.30
N GLU A 189 2.03 -21.99 -4.42
CA GLU A 189 1.43 -21.89 -5.76
C GLU A 189 0.25 -22.85 -5.96
N GLU A 190 0.21 -23.94 -5.20
CA GLU A 190 -0.82 -24.99 -5.27
C GLU A 190 -2.02 -24.74 -4.35
N GLU A 191 -1.90 -23.78 -3.40
CA GLU A 191 -2.97 -23.46 -2.46
C GLU A 191 -4.02 -22.52 -3.08
N ASP A 192 -5.30 -22.85 -2.89
CA ASP A 192 -6.40 -22.00 -3.33
C ASP A 192 -6.58 -20.78 -2.42
N GLU A 193 -6.40 -19.58 -2.97
CA GLU A 193 -6.43 -18.32 -2.22
C GLU A 193 -7.79 -18.11 -1.51
N GLN A 194 -8.91 -18.38 -2.17
CA GLN A 194 -10.24 -18.14 -1.61
C GLN A 194 -10.54 -19.10 -0.45
N GLN A 195 -10.20 -20.38 -0.62
CA GLN A 195 -10.33 -21.38 0.42
C GLN A 195 -9.45 -21.02 1.62
N MET A 196 -8.23 -20.56 1.38
CA MET A 196 -7.30 -20.21 2.44
C MET A 196 -7.68 -18.92 3.17
N GLU A 197 -8.23 -17.94 2.46
CA GLU A 197 -8.82 -16.74 3.06
C GLU A 197 -10.00 -17.11 3.96
N GLY A 198 -10.90 -17.99 3.49
CA GLY A 198 -12.04 -18.46 4.29
C GLY A 198 -11.61 -19.18 5.57
N LYS A 199 -10.61 -20.06 5.49
CA LYS A 199 -10.04 -20.75 6.65
C LYS A 199 -9.36 -19.77 7.63
N LEU A 200 -8.58 -18.81 7.12
CA LEU A 200 -7.92 -17.80 7.94
C LEU A 200 -8.95 -16.92 8.66
N ASN A 201 -10.00 -16.51 7.95
CA ASN A 201 -11.08 -15.72 8.54
C ASN A 201 -11.78 -16.49 9.65
N ALA A 202 -12.07 -17.79 9.45
CA ALA A 202 -12.63 -18.62 10.51
C ALA A 202 -11.72 -18.71 11.74
N MET A 203 -10.41 -18.86 11.55
CA MET A 203 -9.41 -18.90 12.64
C MET A 203 -9.37 -17.60 13.44
N VAL A 204 -9.34 -16.45 12.78
CA VAL A 204 -9.29 -15.15 13.48
C VAL A 204 -10.59 -14.87 14.23
N ASN A 205 -11.75 -15.23 13.66
CA ASN A 205 -13.05 -15.08 14.33
C ASN A 205 -13.21 -16.00 15.56
N LYS A 206 -12.36 -17.02 15.74
CA LYS A 206 -12.34 -17.86 16.96
C LYS A 206 -11.66 -17.16 18.14
N ILE A 207 -10.81 -16.15 17.93
CA ILE A 207 -10.00 -15.51 18.99
C ILE A 207 -10.85 -15.01 20.18
N PRO A 208 -11.96 -14.27 19.97
CA PRO A 208 -12.80 -13.84 21.10
C PRO A 208 -13.39 -15.01 21.89
N LYS A 209 -13.79 -16.08 21.19
CA LYS A 209 -14.44 -17.26 21.79
C LYS A 209 -13.46 -18.08 22.61
N LEU A 210 -12.24 -18.25 22.11
CA LEU A 210 -11.14 -18.97 22.76
C LEU A 210 -10.57 -18.22 23.96
N SER A 211 -10.78 -16.90 24.03
CA SER A 211 -10.25 -16.04 25.09
C SER A 211 -11.19 -15.87 26.29
N GLY A 212 -12.45 -16.30 26.20
CA GLY A 212 -13.42 -16.21 27.29
C GLY A 212 -13.22 -17.29 28.36
N GLU A 213 -13.29 -16.89 29.64
CA GLU A 213 -13.25 -17.81 30.78
C GLU A 213 -14.47 -18.77 30.74
N GLY A 214 -14.22 -20.08 30.80
CA GLY A 214 -15.27 -21.12 30.87
C GLY A 214 -15.61 -21.86 29.57
N ASN A 215 -15.02 -21.51 28.42
CA ASN A 215 -15.35 -22.14 27.13
C ASN A 215 -14.60 -23.46 26.86
N ALA A 216 -14.91 -24.51 27.63
CA ALA A 216 -14.40 -25.86 27.36
C ALA A 216 -14.83 -26.44 25.99
N ALA A 217 -15.89 -25.88 25.38
CA ALA A 217 -16.45 -26.31 24.10
C ALA A 217 -15.68 -25.80 22.87
N PHE A 218 -14.90 -24.72 23.01
CA PHE A 218 -14.06 -24.19 21.94
C PHE A 218 -12.60 -24.53 22.24
N LYS A 219 -12.18 -25.76 21.89
CA LYS A 219 -10.77 -26.14 21.85
C LYS A 219 -10.28 -26.09 20.41
N MET A 220 -9.02 -25.68 20.22
CA MET A 220 -8.37 -25.78 18.92
C MET A 220 -8.24 -27.25 18.54
N THR A 221 -8.64 -27.60 17.32
CA THR A 221 -8.40 -28.93 16.74
C THR A 221 -6.94 -29.08 16.34
N GLU A 222 -6.51 -30.30 15.99
CA GLU A 222 -5.17 -30.52 15.45
C GLU A 222 -4.93 -29.73 14.15
N ASP A 223 -5.94 -29.65 13.28
CA ASP A 223 -5.87 -28.86 12.05
C ASP A 223 -5.81 -27.36 12.32
N ASP A 224 -6.53 -26.87 13.34
CA ASP A 224 -6.43 -25.48 13.79
C ASP A 224 -5.01 -25.16 14.26
N ASN A 225 -4.35 -26.08 14.99
CA ASN A 225 -2.98 -25.90 15.47
C ASN A 225 -1.98 -25.83 14.30
N LYS A 226 -2.06 -26.77 13.36
CA LYS A 226 -1.23 -26.76 12.13
C LYS A 226 -1.43 -25.49 11.31
N MET A 227 -2.66 -24.96 11.31
CA MET A 227 -2.96 -23.70 10.63
C MET A 227 -2.38 -22.49 11.38
N ALA A 228 -2.49 -22.47 12.71
CA ALA A 228 -1.97 -21.39 13.55
C ALA A 228 -0.45 -21.21 13.44
N GLU A 229 0.30 -22.31 13.27
CA GLU A 229 1.75 -22.29 13.05
C GLU A 229 2.17 -21.53 11.78
N LYS A 230 1.28 -21.47 10.78
CA LYS A 230 1.52 -20.77 9.50
C LYS A 230 0.97 -19.34 9.48
N ILE A 231 0.41 -18.87 10.58
CA ILE A 231 -0.19 -17.53 10.70
C ILE A 231 0.75 -16.64 11.49
N THR A 232 1.17 -15.56 10.83
CA THR A 232 1.89 -14.46 11.47
C THR A 232 0.91 -13.38 11.90
N CYS A 233 1.28 -12.61 12.92
CA CYS A 233 0.50 -11.47 13.41
C CYS A 233 1.38 -10.20 13.39
N THR A 234 0.80 -9.09 12.96
CA THR A 234 1.39 -7.76 13.10
C THR A 234 0.44 -6.88 13.91
N PHE A 235 0.94 -6.28 14.99
CA PHE A 235 0.16 -5.42 15.87
C PHE A 235 0.39 -3.94 15.60
N HIS A 236 -0.70 -3.18 15.40
CA HIS A 236 -0.70 -1.71 15.35
C HIS A 236 -1.70 -1.19 16.37
N GLY A 237 -1.26 -0.49 17.41
CA GLY A 237 -2.18 -0.02 18.44
C GLY A 237 -1.70 1.23 19.16
N ASP A 238 -2.62 1.82 19.91
CA ASP A 238 -2.36 3.03 20.72
C ASP A 238 -1.85 2.71 22.13
N VAL A 239 -1.72 1.41 22.45
CA VAL A 239 -1.20 0.91 23.73
C VAL A 239 0.22 0.37 23.58
N ARG A 240 1.03 0.58 24.62
CA ARG A 240 2.37 0.00 24.70
C ARG A 240 2.30 -1.40 25.30
N LEU A 241 2.56 -2.40 24.48
CA LEU A 241 2.74 -3.79 24.94
C LEU A 241 4.19 -4.00 25.39
N GLN A 242 4.41 -4.95 26.31
CA GLN A 242 5.76 -5.41 26.65
C GLN A 242 6.43 -6.08 25.45
N GLN A 243 5.66 -6.89 24.73
CA GLN A 243 6.06 -7.55 23.48
C GLN A 243 4.86 -7.54 22.53
N ASN A 244 5.11 -7.16 21.28
CA ASN A 244 4.08 -7.23 20.24
C ASN A 244 3.91 -8.69 19.78
N PRO A 245 2.66 -9.16 19.55
CA PRO A 245 2.43 -10.49 19.04
C PRO A 245 2.94 -10.63 17.61
N THR A 246 3.63 -11.74 17.35
CA THR A 246 4.17 -12.13 16.04
C THR A 246 3.53 -13.41 15.52
N THR A 247 2.90 -14.20 16.40
CA THR A 247 2.21 -15.46 16.08
C THR A 247 0.73 -15.41 16.42
N TYR A 248 -0.05 -16.36 15.89
CA TYR A 248 -1.46 -16.52 16.25
C TYR A 248 -1.66 -16.74 17.76
N MET A 249 -0.82 -17.56 18.40
CA MET A 249 -0.94 -17.88 19.83
C MET A 249 -0.62 -16.67 20.72
N GLU A 250 0.40 -15.89 20.36
CA GLU A 250 0.71 -14.64 21.07
C GLU A 250 -0.42 -13.61 20.91
N ALA A 251 -1.03 -13.54 19.73
CA ALA A 251 -2.18 -12.67 19.48
C ALA A 251 -3.39 -13.04 20.35
N LEU A 252 -3.65 -14.34 20.54
CA LEU A 252 -4.68 -14.83 21.46
C LEU A 252 -4.43 -14.36 22.90
N GLN A 253 -3.18 -14.47 23.39
CA GLN A 253 -2.85 -14.00 24.75
C GLN A 253 -2.95 -12.48 24.86
N THR A 254 -2.49 -11.75 23.83
CA THR A 254 -2.62 -10.30 23.76
C THR A 254 -4.08 -9.87 23.82
N TYR A 255 -4.97 -10.57 23.09
CA TYR A 255 -6.40 -10.26 23.10
C TYR A 255 -7.04 -10.37 24.48
N LYS A 256 -6.60 -11.31 25.35
CA LYS A 256 -7.13 -11.42 26.73
C LYS A 256 -6.87 -10.18 27.57
N GLN A 257 -5.73 -9.54 27.35
CA GLN A 257 -5.32 -8.34 28.10
C GLN A 257 -5.82 -7.05 27.45
N LEU A 258 -6.09 -7.09 26.13
CA LEU A 258 -6.41 -5.92 25.33
C LEU A 258 -7.62 -5.11 25.81
N PRO A 259 -8.78 -5.71 26.21
CA PRO A 259 -9.90 -4.96 26.75
C PRO A 259 -9.53 -4.12 27.98
N THR A 260 -8.72 -4.67 28.88
CA THR A 260 -8.27 -3.96 30.09
C THR A 260 -7.32 -2.82 29.72
N LEU A 261 -6.38 -3.07 28.82
CA LEU A 261 -5.39 -2.08 28.38
C LEU A 261 -6.03 -0.89 27.65
N LEU A 262 -7.00 -1.14 26.75
CA LEU A 262 -7.65 -0.09 25.96
C LEU A 262 -8.68 0.71 26.76
N LYS A 263 -9.22 0.15 27.84
CA LYS A 263 -10.12 0.86 28.77
C LYS A 263 -9.39 1.74 29.77
N ASP A 264 -8.08 1.55 29.95
CA ASP A 264 -7.26 2.37 30.84
C ASP A 264 -7.25 3.83 30.33
N PRO A 265 -7.76 4.80 31.11
CA PRO A 265 -7.76 6.20 30.74
C PRO A 265 -6.36 6.78 30.47
N GLN A 266 -5.29 6.18 31.00
CA GLN A 266 -3.91 6.61 30.75
C GLN A 266 -3.46 6.33 29.32
N ASN A 267 -4.07 5.35 28.66
CA ASN A 267 -3.78 4.99 27.27
C ASN A 267 -4.69 5.72 26.27
N ALA A 268 -5.59 6.59 26.76
CA ALA A 268 -6.56 7.26 25.91
C ALA A 268 -5.89 8.35 25.06
N VAL A 269 -5.91 8.17 23.74
CA VAL A 269 -5.46 9.12 22.72
C VAL A 269 -6.66 9.71 21.98
N PRO A 270 -6.50 10.85 21.28
CA PRO A 270 -7.52 11.35 20.36
C PRO A 270 -7.83 10.32 19.27
N ILE A 271 -9.10 9.96 19.10
CA ILE A 271 -9.60 9.10 18.01
C ILE A 271 -10.23 9.95 16.91
N LYS A 272 -11.10 10.88 17.30
CA LYS A 272 -11.85 11.76 16.39
C LYS A 272 -11.92 13.17 16.95
N VAL A 273 -11.86 14.17 16.09
CA VAL A 273 -11.96 15.59 16.47
C VAL A 273 -13.02 16.32 15.66
N TRP A 274 -13.57 17.39 16.25
CA TRP A 274 -14.47 18.33 15.60
C TRP A 274 -13.76 19.66 15.43
N LEU A 275 -13.72 20.13 14.19
CA LEU A 275 -13.04 21.35 13.78
C LEU A 275 -14.05 22.46 13.57
N TYR A 276 -13.78 23.63 14.15
CA TYR A 276 -14.58 24.83 13.95
C TYR A 276 -13.84 25.82 13.03
N PRO A 277 -14.46 26.33 11.96
CA PRO A 277 -13.81 27.24 11.03
C PRO A 277 -13.45 28.58 11.67
N LEU A 278 -12.20 29.02 11.53
CA LEU A 278 -11.73 30.28 12.09
C LEU A 278 -12.36 31.51 11.44
N HIS A 279 -12.71 31.42 10.15
CA HIS A 279 -13.33 32.53 9.43
C HIS A 279 -14.72 32.93 9.97
N LEU A 280 -15.37 32.05 10.73
CA LEU A 280 -16.62 32.34 11.45
C LEU A 280 -16.38 33.10 12.76
N LEU A 281 -15.18 33.03 13.33
CA LEU A 281 -14.76 33.83 14.48
C LEU A 281 -14.20 35.19 14.05
N ASN A 282 -13.44 35.20 12.96
CA ASN A 282 -12.86 36.41 12.38
C ASN A 282 -12.78 36.29 10.86
N ALA A 283 -13.44 37.21 10.14
CA ALA A 283 -13.52 37.19 8.68
C ALA A 283 -12.17 37.32 7.96
N THR A 284 -11.11 37.79 8.64
CA THR A 284 -9.76 37.89 8.05
C THR A 284 -8.95 36.60 8.12
N ALA A 285 -9.44 35.60 8.88
CA ALA A 285 -8.77 34.31 9.05
C ALA A 285 -8.68 33.55 7.72
N ALA A 286 -7.68 32.67 7.60
CA ALA A 286 -7.61 31.77 6.46
C ALA A 286 -8.78 30.78 6.47
N ARG A 287 -9.18 30.33 5.29
CA ARG A 287 -10.22 29.32 5.09
C ARG A 287 -9.82 28.34 3.99
N VAL A 288 -10.60 27.28 3.86
CA VAL A 288 -10.56 26.41 2.68
C VAL A 288 -11.41 27.11 1.62
N GLU A 289 -10.80 27.46 0.49
CA GLU A 289 -11.48 28.15 -0.62
C GLU A 289 -12.19 27.16 -1.55
N ARG A 290 -11.70 25.92 -1.65
CA ARG A 290 -12.31 24.85 -2.46
C ARG A 290 -12.23 23.51 -1.75
N GLU A 291 -13.34 22.77 -1.74
CA GLU A 291 -13.36 21.38 -1.30
C GLU A 291 -12.89 20.45 -2.42
N ILE A 292 -12.37 19.28 -2.04
CA ILE A 292 -12.07 18.20 -2.99
C ILE A 292 -13.31 17.33 -3.11
N SER A 293 -13.83 17.18 -4.33
CA SER A 293 -14.97 16.33 -4.60
C SER A 293 -14.68 14.86 -4.27
N GLU A 294 -15.71 14.16 -3.84
CA GLU A 294 -15.61 12.72 -3.56
C GLU A 294 -15.23 11.92 -4.80
N SER A 295 -15.65 12.38 -5.99
CA SER A 295 -15.27 11.75 -7.27
C SER A 295 -13.77 11.82 -7.51
N VAL A 296 -13.15 12.99 -7.38
CA VAL A 296 -11.70 13.16 -7.56
C VAL A 296 -10.93 12.37 -6.50
N ALA A 297 -11.35 12.42 -5.23
CA ALA A 297 -10.74 11.63 -4.17
C ALA A 297 -10.80 10.11 -4.45
N THR A 298 -11.93 9.61 -4.97
CA THR A 298 -12.11 8.21 -5.36
C THR A 298 -11.22 7.82 -6.54
N ASN A 299 -11.07 8.72 -7.53
CA ASN A 299 -10.19 8.46 -8.66
C ASN A 299 -8.70 8.40 -8.26
N ILE A 300 -8.26 9.26 -7.32
CA ILE A 300 -6.91 9.21 -6.75
C ILE A 300 -6.70 7.90 -5.99
N GLU A 301 -7.69 7.47 -5.20
CA GLU A 301 -7.65 6.16 -4.53
C GLU A 301 -7.49 5.02 -5.53
N ALA A 302 -8.35 4.96 -6.56
CA ALA A 302 -8.32 3.91 -7.56
C ALA A 302 -6.95 3.81 -8.25
N LEU A 303 -6.39 4.96 -8.65
CA LEU A 303 -5.05 5.04 -9.23
C LEU A 303 -3.97 4.46 -8.30
N ILE A 304 -3.97 4.83 -7.02
CA ILE A 304 -2.95 4.37 -6.08
C ILE A 304 -3.12 2.87 -5.79
N GLU A 305 -4.35 2.37 -5.73
CA GLU A 305 -4.64 0.94 -5.60
C GLU A 305 -4.14 0.15 -6.82
N GLU A 306 -4.29 0.68 -8.04
CA GLU A 306 -3.73 0.09 -9.27
C GLU A 306 -2.20 -0.01 -9.21
N LEU A 307 -1.53 1.07 -8.82
CA LEU A 307 -0.06 1.06 -8.65
C LEU A 307 0.36 0.04 -7.57
N ARG A 308 -0.37 -0.07 -6.46
CA ARG A 308 -0.10 -1.07 -5.41
C ARG A 308 -0.30 -2.51 -5.89
N LYS A 309 -1.28 -2.78 -6.74
CA LYS A 309 -1.48 -4.11 -7.36
C LYS A 309 -0.31 -4.48 -8.28
N ALA A 310 0.15 -3.52 -9.09
CA ALA A 310 1.32 -3.72 -9.94
C ALA A 310 2.61 -3.97 -9.13
N GLU A 311 2.81 -3.22 -8.05
CA GLU A 311 3.94 -3.41 -7.12
C GLU A 311 3.93 -4.78 -6.45
N ARG A 312 2.77 -5.27 -5.99
CA ARG A 312 2.61 -6.63 -5.45
C ARG A 312 2.98 -7.69 -6.49
N THR A 313 2.49 -7.53 -7.72
CA THR A 313 2.79 -8.46 -8.82
C THR A 313 4.29 -8.46 -9.13
N PHE A 314 4.93 -7.30 -9.14
CA PHE A 314 6.38 -7.18 -9.31
C PHE A 314 7.16 -7.83 -8.16
N ASN A 315 6.71 -7.67 -6.91
CA ASN A 315 7.34 -8.30 -5.74
C ASN A 315 7.28 -9.83 -5.84
N ASP A 316 6.15 -10.40 -6.29
CA ASP A 316 6.02 -11.84 -6.52
C ASP A 316 7.02 -12.31 -7.59
N LEU A 317 7.13 -11.59 -8.70
CA LEU A 317 8.11 -11.90 -9.76
C LEU A 317 9.54 -11.84 -9.25
N SER A 318 9.86 -10.86 -8.41
CA SER A 318 11.21 -10.67 -7.87
C SER A 318 11.60 -11.74 -6.84
N ARG A 319 10.62 -12.36 -6.19
CA ARG A 319 10.82 -13.48 -5.25
C ARG A 319 10.87 -14.84 -5.95
N HIS A 320 10.49 -14.91 -7.23
CA HIS A 320 10.56 -16.16 -8.00
C HIS A 320 11.99 -16.69 -8.05
N THR A 321 12.16 -18.01 -7.94
CA THR A 321 13.47 -18.67 -7.82
C THR A 321 14.43 -18.32 -8.97
N LEU A 322 13.90 -18.26 -10.20
CA LEU A 322 14.69 -17.94 -11.40
C LEU A 322 14.92 -16.44 -11.64
N ALA A 323 14.34 -15.54 -10.85
CA ALA A 323 14.43 -14.09 -11.08
C ALA A 323 15.87 -13.57 -11.06
N ASN A 324 16.75 -14.26 -10.31
CA ASN A 324 18.17 -13.92 -10.18
C ASN A 324 19.10 -14.91 -10.89
N SER A 325 18.58 -15.98 -11.49
CA SER A 325 19.39 -17.02 -12.14
C SER A 325 19.94 -16.61 -13.50
N PHE A 326 19.28 -15.66 -14.18
CA PHE A 326 19.69 -15.15 -15.49
C PHE A 326 19.88 -13.64 -15.42
N SER A 327 21.08 -13.15 -15.78
CA SER A 327 21.44 -11.73 -15.74
C SER A 327 20.48 -10.86 -16.54
N ASP A 328 20.09 -11.29 -17.74
CA ASP A 328 19.15 -10.56 -18.61
C ASP A 328 17.79 -10.32 -17.94
N ILE A 329 17.25 -11.30 -17.22
CA ILE A 329 15.97 -11.19 -16.51
C ILE A 329 16.12 -10.24 -15.32
N LYS A 330 17.17 -10.46 -14.53
CA LYS A 330 17.49 -9.64 -13.35
C LYS A 330 17.64 -8.17 -13.72
N GLU A 331 18.33 -7.86 -14.81
CA GLU A 331 18.51 -6.51 -15.32
C GLU A 331 17.17 -5.88 -15.77
N ARG A 332 16.33 -6.62 -16.50
CA ARG A 332 15.00 -6.14 -16.90
C ARG A 332 14.10 -5.84 -15.69
N LEU A 333 14.04 -6.75 -14.72
CA LEU A 333 13.24 -6.58 -13.51
C LEU A 333 13.72 -5.37 -12.70
N ARG A 334 15.04 -5.19 -12.53
CA ARG A 334 15.62 -4.00 -11.87
C ARG A 334 15.29 -2.71 -12.62
N SER A 335 15.48 -2.70 -13.94
CA SER A 335 15.16 -1.55 -14.79
C SER A 335 13.69 -1.12 -14.67
N PHE A 336 12.77 -2.09 -14.58
CA PHE A 336 11.36 -1.82 -14.31
C PHE A 336 11.16 -1.24 -12.91
N GLN A 337 11.74 -1.86 -11.87
CA GLN A 337 11.61 -1.43 -10.48
C GLN A 337 12.04 0.02 -10.28
N ASP A 338 13.19 0.39 -10.84
CA ASP A 338 13.75 1.74 -10.74
C ASP A 338 12.81 2.76 -11.40
N SER A 339 12.37 2.46 -12.63
CA SER A 339 11.47 3.34 -13.38
C SER A 339 10.12 3.50 -12.67
N PHE A 340 9.53 2.39 -12.22
CA PHE A 340 8.26 2.37 -11.49
C PHE A 340 8.35 3.16 -10.18
N SER A 341 9.43 2.97 -9.41
CA SER A 341 9.65 3.65 -8.13
C SER A 341 9.82 5.15 -8.30
N ILE A 342 10.55 5.59 -9.33
CA ILE A 342 10.71 7.01 -9.66
C ILE A 342 9.36 7.61 -10.06
N TYR A 343 8.64 6.96 -10.97
CA TYR A 343 7.33 7.42 -11.43
C TYR A 343 6.33 7.60 -10.27
N LYS A 344 6.20 6.57 -9.43
CA LYS A 344 5.30 6.58 -8.26
C LYS A 344 5.61 7.77 -7.33
N LYS A 345 6.90 8.06 -7.09
CA LYS A 345 7.31 9.23 -6.29
C LYS A 345 6.94 10.56 -6.96
N MET A 346 7.15 10.69 -8.27
CA MET A 346 6.78 11.91 -9.03
C MET A 346 5.27 12.17 -8.96
N LEU A 347 4.46 11.13 -9.21
CA LEU A 347 3.01 11.21 -9.15
C LEU A 347 2.51 11.60 -7.76
N LEU A 348 2.98 10.92 -6.71
CA LEU A 348 2.57 11.24 -5.34
C LEU A 348 3.02 12.64 -4.91
N LYS A 349 4.20 13.09 -5.36
CA LYS A 349 4.67 14.46 -5.15
C LYS A 349 3.77 15.49 -5.83
N ALA A 350 3.25 15.18 -7.02
CA ALA A 350 2.30 16.04 -7.72
C ALA A 350 0.99 16.18 -6.93
N VAL A 351 0.41 15.05 -6.50
CA VAL A 351 -0.81 15.03 -5.67
C VAL A 351 -0.59 15.81 -4.37
N ARG A 352 0.55 15.60 -3.70
CA ARG A 352 0.94 16.33 -2.47
C ARG A 352 1.01 17.84 -2.65
N ARG A 353 1.48 18.30 -3.82
CA ARG A 353 1.60 19.73 -4.14
C ARG A 353 0.25 20.35 -4.49
N VAL A 354 -0.55 19.66 -5.29
CA VAL A 354 -1.78 20.21 -5.85
C VAL A 354 -2.93 20.21 -4.83
N LEU A 355 -3.04 19.20 -3.97
CA LEU A 355 -4.12 19.13 -2.97
C LEU A 355 -4.22 20.39 -2.09
N PRO A 356 -3.13 20.89 -1.46
CA PRO A 356 -3.21 22.12 -0.67
C PRO A 356 -3.44 23.36 -1.52
N ALA A 357 -2.90 23.42 -2.74
CA ALA A 357 -3.06 24.56 -3.64
C ALA A 357 -4.52 24.72 -4.10
N VAL A 358 -5.21 23.61 -4.38
CA VAL A 358 -6.65 23.62 -4.69
C VAL A 358 -7.45 24.13 -3.50
N ARG A 359 -7.24 23.52 -2.32
CA ARG A 359 -7.93 23.93 -1.08
C ARG A 359 -7.63 25.36 -0.66
N GLY A 360 -6.44 25.86 -0.98
CA GLY A 360 -6.00 27.22 -0.67
C GLY A 360 -6.45 28.28 -1.66
N GLY A 361 -7.09 27.92 -2.77
CA GLY A 361 -7.55 28.88 -3.76
C GLY A 361 -6.59 29.11 -4.93
N GLU A 362 -5.36 28.59 -4.87
CA GLU A 362 -4.28 28.85 -5.84
C GLU A 362 -4.46 28.08 -7.16
N MET A 363 -5.10 26.91 -7.11
CA MET A 363 -5.36 26.07 -8.28
C MET A 363 -6.84 25.64 -8.32
N GLU A 364 -7.33 25.29 -9.51
CA GLU A 364 -8.65 24.69 -9.69
C GLU A 364 -8.59 23.17 -9.46
N GLU A 365 -9.72 22.56 -9.06
CA GLU A 365 -9.79 21.10 -8.85
C GLU A 365 -9.40 20.32 -10.11
N LYS A 366 -9.63 20.90 -11.31
CA LYS A 366 -9.19 20.38 -12.60
C LYS A 366 -7.71 19.98 -12.61
N SER A 367 -6.84 20.67 -11.86
CA SER A 367 -5.43 20.32 -11.78
C SER A 367 -5.18 18.90 -11.21
N LEU A 368 -6.05 18.41 -10.31
CA LEU A 368 -5.99 17.01 -9.87
C LEU A 368 -6.46 16.04 -10.96
N GLU A 369 -7.47 16.43 -11.74
CA GLU A 369 -7.91 15.65 -12.90
C GLU A 369 -6.83 15.56 -13.98
N ASP A 370 -6.06 16.64 -14.17
CA ASP A 370 -4.99 16.68 -15.14
C ASP A 370 -3.83 15.73 -14.72
N ILE A 371 -3.54 15.59 -13.42
CA ILE A 371 -2.63 14.52 -12.92
C ILE A 371 -3.15 13.13 -13.34
N LEU A 372 -4.46 12.87 -13.20
CA LEU A 372 -5.07 11.60 -13.58
C LEU A 372 -4.97 11.37 -15.10
N LYS A 373 -5.18 12.41 -15.91
CA LYS A 373 -5.03 12.34 -17.38
C LYS A 373 -3.58 12.06 -17.78
N ILE A 374 -2.61 12.76 -17.18
CA ILE A 374 -1.18 12.49 -17.40
C ILE A 374 -0.86 11.02 -17.12
N HIS A 375 -1.38 10.47 -16.02
CA HIS A 375 -1.18 9.06 -15.69
C HIS A 375 -1.80 8.12 -16.74
N ARG A 376 -3.06 8.34 -17.11
CA ARG A 376 -3.78 7.51 -18.09
C ARG A 376 -3.10 7.52 -19.46
N SER A 377 -2.54 8.65 -19.87
CA SER A 377 -1.80 8.80 -21.13
C SER A 377 -0.33 8.35 -21.04
N SER A 378 0.19 8.06 -19.85
CA SER A 378 1.57 7.63 -19.65
C SER A 378 1.78 6.15 -20.00
N PRO A 379 3.02 5.68 -20.24
CA PRO A 379 3.30 4.25 -20.36
C PRO A 379 3.17 3.50 -19.02
N PHE A 380 2.95 4.21 -17.90
CA PHE A 380 2.70 3.63 -16.57
C PHE A 380 1.22 3.39 -16.30
N ASN A 381 0.32 3.62 -17.27
CA ASN A 381 -1.09 3.29 -17.12
C ASN A 381 -1.29 1.78 -16.84
N ALA A 382 -2.41 1.46 -16.19
CA ALA A 382 -2.70 0.10 -15.74
C ALA A 382 -2.62 -0.95 -16.86
N ASP A 383 -3.09 -0.66 -18.07
CA ASP A 383 -3.12 -1.63 -19.17
C ASP A 383 -1.70 -2.03 -19.60
N LYS A 384 -0.85 -1.04 -19.84
CA LYS A 384 0.54 -1.27 -20.29
C LYS A 384 1.38 -1.90 -19.18
N LEU A 385 1.24 -1.41 -17.96
CA LEU A 385 1.94 -1.90 -16.79
C LEU A 385 1.60 -3.37 -16.51
N ASN A 386 0.31 -3.68 -16.45
CA ASN A 386 -0.14 -5.05 -16.19
C ASN A 386 0.18 -5.99 -17.35
N GLN A 387 0.16 -5.51 -18.61
CA GLN A 387 0.56 -6.33 -19.75
C GLN A 387 2.02 -6.75 -19.67
N TRP A 388 2.94 -5.82 -19.36
CA TRP A 388 4.35 -6.16 -19.21
C TRP A 388 4.58 -7.13 -18.04
N LEU A 389 3.94 -6.90 -16.89
CA LEU A 389 4.04 -7.80 -15.73
C LEU A 389 3.51 -9.21 -16.04
N ARG A 390 2.40 -9.34 -16.78
CA ARG A 390 1.88 -10.64 -17.25
C ARG A 390 2.85 -11.33 -18.20
N ASP A 391 3.46 -10.59 -19.11
CA ASP A 391 4.44 -11.11 -20.05
C ASP A 391 5.70 -11.61 -19.32
N ALA A 392 6.22 -10.84 -18.36
CA ALA A 392 7.35 -11.24 -17.52
C ALA A 392 7.03 -12.49 -16.68
N LYS A 393 5.82 -12.56 -16.10
CA LYS A 393 5.34 -13.75 -15.38
C LYS A 393 5.29 -14.98 -16.29
N SER A 394 4.76 -14.82 -17.50
CA SER A 394 4.63 -15.92 -18.47
C SER A 394 6.00 -16.43 -18.91
N GLU A 395 6.94 -15.53 -19.18
CA GLU A 395 8.32 -15.87 -19.50
C GLU A 395 8.98 -16.68 -18.37
N LEU A 396 8.90 -16.18 -17.13
CA LEU A 396 9.44 -16.88 -15.96
C LEU A 396 8.82 -18.25 -15.74
N ASN A 397 7.50 -18.39 -15.93
CA ASN A 397 6.81 -19.67 -15.80
C ASN A 397 7.29 -20.69 -16.84
N ILE A 398 7.55 -20.26 -18.08
CA ILE A 398 8.08 -21.13 -19.14
C ILE A 398 9.49 -21.59 -18.76
N LEU A 399 10.35 -20.68 -18.32
CA LEU A 399 11.70 -21.02 -17.87
C LEU A 399 11.67 -21.96 -16.66
N SER A 400 10.76 -21.73 -15.72
CA SER A 400 10.52 -22.59 -14.55
C SER A 400 10.11 -24.00 -14.98
N SER A 401 9.20 -24.12 -15.94
CA SER A 401 8.78 -25.42 -16.48
C SER A 401 9.94 -26.15 -17.17
N VAL A 402 10.73 -25.46 -17.99
CA VAL A 402 11.88 -26.05 -18.68
C VAL A 402 12.95 -26.52 -17.70
N THR A 403 13.34 -25.67 -16.76
CA THR A 403 14.38 -25.97 -15.75
C THR A 403 13.93 -27.08 -14.81
N LYS A 404 12.68 -27.07 -14.31
CA LYS A 404 12.11 -28.19 -13.52
C LYS A 404 12.13 -29.50 -14.31
N SER A 405 11.91 -29.45 -15.63
CA SER A 405 11.95 -30.66 -16.45
C SER A 405 13.36 -31.25 -16.56
N LEU A 406 14.40 -30.44 -16.34
CA LEU A 406 15.82 -30.79 -16.39
C LEU A 406 16.42 -30.82 -14.97
N GLU A 407 15.64 -31.29 -13.98
CA GLU A 407 16.07 -31.37 -12.59
C GLU A 407 17.40 -32.14 -12.45
N GLY A 408 18.30 -31.63 -11.62
CA GLY A 408 19.67 -32.14 -11.45
C GLY A 408 20.70 -31.47 -12.35
N VAL A 409 20.29 -30.75 -13.40
CA VAL A 409 21.20 -29.95 -14.24
C VAL A 409 21.46 -28.59 -13.58
N ARG A 410 22.73 -28.18 -13.53
CA ARG A 410 23.13 -26.90 -12.91
C ARG A 410 22.73 -25.72 -13.81
N ILE A 411 22.25 -24.65 -13.20
CA ILE A 411 21.98 -23.39 -13.90
C ILE A 411 23.15 -22.45 -13.62
N GLU A 412 23.77 -21.95 -14.68
CA GLU A 412 24.92 -21.05 -14.60
C GLU A 412 24.71 -19.86 -15.52
N ASP A 413 25.08 -18.66 -15.06
CA ASP A 413 25.14 -17.49 -15.93
C ASP A 413 26.41 -17.54 -16.80
N SER A 414 26.64 -16.50 -17.60
CA SER A 414 27.80 -16.44 -18.50
C SER A 414 29.14 -16.53 -17.76
N ASP A 415 29.24 -15.95 -16.56
CA ASP A 415 30.47 -15.92 -15.77
C ASP A 415 30.71 -17.28 -15.10
N GLY A 416 29.64 -17.89 -14.56
CA GLY A 416 29.64 -19.26 -14.05
C GLY A 416 30.07 -20.27 -15.13
N LEU A 417 29.51 -20.16 -16.34
CA LEU A 417 29.89 -21.00 -17.46
C LEU A 417 31.38 -20.86 -17.81
N ASN A 418 31.91 -19.64 -17.88
CA ASN A 418 33.34 -19.41 -18.16
C ASN A 418 34.25 -20.07 -17.11
N SER A 419 33.87 -20.02 -15.83
CA SER A 419 34.63 -20.66 -14.75
C SER A 419 34.67 -22.18 -14.88
N ILE A 420 33.60 -22.77 -15.42
CA ILE A 420 33.51 -24.21 -15.67
C ILE A 420 34.35 -24.61 -16.88
N LEU A 421 34.32 -23.81 -17.95
CA LEU A 421 35.04 -24.13 -19.18
C LEU A 421 36.56 -24.17 -19.00
N VAL A 422 37.10 -23.50 -17.98
CA VAL A 422 38.54 -23.54 -17.65
C VAL A 422 38.92 -24.64 -16.65
N ASN A 423 37.94 -25.35 -16.08
CA ASN A 423 38.20 -26.39 -15.09
C ASN A 423 38.65 -27.69 -15.80
N PRO A 424 39.86 -28.20 -15.54
CA PRO A 424 40.40 -29.40 -16.20
C PRO A 424 39.68 -30.71 -15.82
N ASP A 425 38.84 -30.70 -14.77
CA ASP A 425 38.06 -31.88 -14.36
C ASP A 425 36.95 -32.23 -15.36
N PHE A 426 36.51 -31.27 -16.16
CA PHE A 426 35.47 -31.46 -17.18
C PHE A 426 36.11 -31.45 -18.58
N LEU A 427 36.07 -32.60 -19.26
CA LEU A 427 36.59 -32.74 -20.63
C LEU A 427 35.59 -32.23 -21.67
N GLY A 428 34.28 -32.27 -21.35
CA GLY A 428 33.22 -31.74 -22.19
C GLY A 428 32.11 -31.08 -21.39
N VAL A 429 31.44 -30.10 -22.01
CA VAL A 429 30.26 -29.44 -21.45
C VAL A 429 29.15 -29.42 -22.49
N LEU A 430 27.99 -29.96 -22.13
CA LEU A 430 26.75 -29.84 -22.90
C LEU A 430 25.86 -28.78 -22.24
N CYS A 431 25.76 -27.61 -22.88
CA CYS A 431 25.05 -26.46 -22.37
C CYS A 431 23.73 -26.27 -23.12
N PHE A 432 22.60 -26.53 -22.46
CA PHE A 432 21.31 -26.05 -22.93
C PHE A 432 21.23 -24.54 -22.68
N THR A 433 21.20 -23.75 -23.75
CA THR A 433 21.22 -22.30 -23.65
C THR A 433 19.94 -21.68 -24.16
N PHE A 434 19.37 -20.76 -23.38
CA PHE A 434 18.33 -19.85 -23.84
C PHE A 434 18.96 -18.72 -24.65
N THR A 435 18.69 -18.70 -25.94
CA THR A 435 19.38 -17.82 -26.89
C THR A 435 18.65 -16.51 -27.17
N SER A 436 17.38 -16.43 -26.78
CA SER A 436 16.52 -15.25 -26.98
C SER A 436 16.11 -14.57 -25.67
N LEU A 437 16.78 -14.90 -24.56
CA LEU A 437 16.52 -14.27 -23.27
C LEU A 437 16.93 -12.78 -23.27
N LYS A 438 18.04 -12.45 -23.92
CA LYS A 438 18.44 -11.06 -24.18
C LYS A 438 17.70 -10.49 -25.38
N TYR A 439 16.93 -9.44 -25.16
CA TYR A 439 16.28 -8.67 -26.21
C TYR A 439 16.10 -7.21 -25.77
N GLU A 440 16.06 -6.30 -26.73
CA GLU A 440 15.64 -4.92 -26.46
C GLU A 440 14.18 -4.91 -26.05
N ASP A 441 13.88 -4.34 -24.88
CA ASP A 441 12.50 -4.18 -24.41
C ASP A 441 12.04 -2.73 -24.65
N PRO A 442 11.28 -2.45 -25.74
CA PRO A 442 10.88 -1.10 -26.07
C PRO A 442 9.99 -0.47 -25.02
N TYR A 443 9.28 -1.28 -24.22
CA TYR A 443 8.48 -0.78 -23.13
C TYR A 443 9.36 -0.20 -22.02
N LEU A 444 10.40 -0.91 -21.59
CA LEU A 444 11.33 -0.41 -20.57
C LEU A 444 12.08 0.84 -21.04
N SER A 445 12.45 0.91 -22.32
CA SER A 445 13.02 2.12 -22.92
C SER A 445 12.03 3.28 -22.87
N ALA A 446 10.76 3.05 -23.24
CA ALA A 446 9.70 4.07 -23.16
C ALA A 446 9.46 4.55 -21.72
N LEU A 447 9.54 3.67 -20.71
CA LEU A 447 9.46 4.08 -19.30
C LEU A 447 10.57 5.04 -18.93
N LYS A 448 11.83 4.72 -19.28
CA LYS A 448 12.99 5.57 -18.98
C LYS A 448 12.92 6.91 -19.70
N GLU A 449 12.58 6.88 -20.99
CA GLU A 449 12.43 8.09 -21.80
C GLU A 449 11.34 9.00 -21.24
N TYR A 450 10.19 8.43 -20.87
CA TYR A 450 9.09 9.19 -20.27
C TYR A 450 9.52 9.91 -18.98
N LEU A 451 10.39 9.29 -18.18
CA LEU A 451 10.89 9.83 -16.91
C LEU A 451 11.95 10.93 -17.05
N THR A 452 12.49 11.16 -18.24
CA THR A 452 13.44 12.26 -18.48
C THR A 452 12.82 13.64 -18.26
N THR A 453 11.49 13.73 -18.35
CA THR A 453 10.73 14.97 -18.21
C THR A 453 9.69 14.84 -17.09
N ASP A 454 9.69 15.78 -16.14
CA ASP A 454 8.67 15.84 -15.09
C ASP A 454 7.41 16.53 -15.59
N ARG A 455 6.55 15.76 -16.25
CA ARG A 455 5.28 16.22 -16.83
C ARG A 455 4.26 16.67 -15.79
N PHE A 456 4.47 16.39 -14.52
CA PHE A 456 3.58 16.88 -13.47
C PHE A 456 3.88 18.32 -13.06
N LYS A 457 4.97 18.94 -13.54
CA LYS A 457 5.28 20.34 -13.22
C LYS A 457 4.28 21.32 -13.81
N GLU A 458 3.93 21.14 -15.08
CA GLU A 458 3.02 21.95 -15.88
C GLU A 458 1.83 21.08 -16.30
N LEU A 459 0.65 21.36 -15.74
CA LEU A 459 -0.53 20.51 -15.87
C LEU A 459 -1.42 20.88 -17.07
N ASP A 460 -1.10 21.98 -17.76
CA ASP A 460 -2.02 22.65 -18.69
C ASP A 460 -1.84 22.20 -20.15
N GLY A 461 -1.15 21.08 -20.38
CA GLY A 461 -0.79 20.58 -21.72
C GLY A 461 -1.79 19.57 -22.30
N GLU A 462 -1.81 19.44 -23.63
CA GLU A 462 -2.45 18.30 -24.27
C GLU A 462 -1.65 17.02 -23.99
N HIS A 463 -2.33 16.01 -23.46
CA HIS A 463 -1.73 14.73 -23.10
C HIS A 463 -2.26 13.60 -23.99
N SER A 464 -1.65 13.45 -25.17
CA SER A 464 -1.87 12.27 -26.01
C SER A 464 -1.25 11.02 -25.40
N MET A 465 -1.79 9.86 -25.76
CA MET A 465 -1.25 8.57 -25.31
C MET A 465 0.21 8.42 -25.74
N TYR A 466 1.08 8.10 -24.79
CA TYR A 466 2.50 7.91 -25.07
C TYR A 466 2.69 6.67 -25.96
N PRO A 467 3.37 6.78 -27.10
CA PRO A 467 3.57 5.66 -28.00
C PRO A 467 4.49 4.63 -27.35
N VAL A 468 4.05 3.37 -27.33
CA VAL A 468 4.87 2.24 -26.89
C VAL A 468 4.92 1.25 -28.05
N ALA A 469 6.11 1.03 -28.59
CA ALA A 469 6.31 0.04 -29.63
C ALA A 469 5.96 -1.36 -29.12
N SER A 470 5.23 -2.12 -29.94
CA SER A 470 4.93 -3.52 -29.66
C SER A 470 5.98 -4.39 -30.33
N ILE A 471 6.55 -5.34 -29.59
CA ILE A 471 7.45 -6.36 -30.13
C ILE A 471 6.88 -7.75 -29.87
N ARG A 472 7.01 -8.63 -30.85
CA ARG A 472 6.65 -10.04 -30.69
C ARG A 472 7.61 -10.68 -29.69
N LYS A 473 7.09 -11.11 -28.55
CA LYS A 473 7.87 -11.80 -27.52
C LYS A 473 8.23 -13.21 -28.01
N TRP A 474 9.49 -13.64 -27.87
CA TRP A 474 9.99 -14.93 -28.37
C TRP A 474 9.20 -16.12 -27.81
N PHE A 475 8.75 -16.03 -26.56
CA PHE A 475 7.96 -17.06 -25.88
C PHE A 475 6.49 -17.14 -26.31
N LYS A 476 6.05 -16.27 -27.24
CA LYS A 476 4.75 -16.36 -27.92
C LYS A 476 4.86 -16.96 -29.32
N ASP A 477 6.07 -17.35 -29.76
CA ASP A 477 6.29 -18.00 -31.04
C ASP A 477 6.21 -19.53 -30.90
N SER A 478 5.23 -20.15 -31.56
CA SER A 478 4.99 -21.60 -31.50
C SER A 478 6.16 -22.43 -31.98
N ASP A 479 6.88 -21.97 -32.99
CA ASP A 479 7.97 -22.71 -33.61
C ASP A 479 9.19 -22.69 -32.69
N LEU A 480 9.45 -21.55 -32.05
CA LEU A 480 10.48 -21.45 -31.01
C LEU A 480 10.15 -22.31 -29.78
N MET A 481 8.87 -22.38 -29.38
CA MET A 481 8.45 -23.28 -28.28
C MET A 481 8.61 -24.75 -28.66
N ALA A 482 8.27 -25.14 -29.89
CA ALA A 482 8.44 -26.50 -30.39
C ALA A 482 9.92 -26.90 -30.44
N LYS A 483 10.79 -26.02 -30.98
CA LYS A 483 12.24 -26.20 -30.99
C LYS A 483 12.80 -26.36 -29.57
N MET A 484 12.34 -25.53 -28.63
CA MET A 484 12.76 -25.62 -27.23
C MET A 484 12.37 -26.96 -26.60
N ARG A 485 11.15 -27.43 -26.84
CA ARG A 485 10.71 -28.76 -26.37
C ARG A 485 11.56 -29.89 -26.97
N PHE A 486 11.89 -29.80 -28.25
CA PHE A 486 12.80 -30.75 -28.91
C PHE A 486 14.18 -30.78 -28.24
N ASN A 487 14.79 -29.61 -28.03
CA ASN A 487 16.10 -29.49 -27.39
C ASN A 487 16.08 -30.02 -25.95
N VAL A 488 15.02 -29.76 -25.18
CA VAL A 488 14.87 -30.30 -23.82
C VAL A 488 14.83 -31.83 -23.85
N ASN A 489 14.04 -32.42 -24.75
CA ASN A 489 13.94 -33.87 -24.87
C ASN A 489 15.26 -34.50 -25.32
N LEU A 490 15.98 -33.84 -26.23
CA LEU A 490 17.29 -34.26 -26.67
C LEU A 490 18.32 -34.20 -25.54
N LEU A 491 18.34 -33.14 -24.73
CA LEU A 491 19.24 -33.08 -23.58
C LEU A 491 18.94 -34.21 -22.59
N LYS A 492 17.65 -34.51 -22.34
CA LYS A 492 17.23 -35.61 -21.47
C LYS A 492 17.71 -36.98 -21.94
N THR A 493 17.66 -37.25 -23.24
CA THR A 493 18.16 -38.52 -23.79
C THR A 493 19.68 -38.62 -23.69
N LEU A 494 20.39 -37.49 -23.64
CA LEU A 494 21.84 -37.43 -23.42
C LEU A 494 22.24 -37.54 -21.94
N LEU A 495 21.38 -37.21 -20.97
CA LEU A 495 21.77 -37.25 -19.55
C LEU A 495 22.22 -38.65 -19.08
N LYS A 496 21.51 -39.73 -19.46
CA LYS A 496 21.83 -41.09 -18.99
C LYS A 496 23.12 -41.67 -19.59
N PRO A 497 23.37 -41.61 -20.92
CA PRO A 497 24.59 -42.18 -21.50
C PRO A 497 25.91 -41.57 -20.96
N PHE A 498 25.87 -40.32 -20.50
CA PHE A 498 27.02 -39.58 -20.00
C PHE A 498 27.19 -39.63 -18.47
N GLU A 499 26.35 -40.37 -17.77
CA GLU A 499 26.43 -40.53 -16.31
C GLU A 499 27.75 -41.22 -15.91
N GLY A 500 28.53 -40.59 -15.03
CA GLY A 500 29.86 -41.05 -14.62
C GLY A 500 31.02 -40.68 -15.56
N GLN A 501 30.75 -40.01 -16.69
CA GLN A 501 31.78 -39.47 -17.58
C GLN A 501 32.22 -38.07 -17.12
N LYS A 502 33.38 -37.59 -17.63
CA LYS A 502 33.86 -36.21 -17.40
C LYS A 502 33.13 -35.17 -18.28
N VAL A 503 31.82 -35.35 -18.46
CA VAL A 503 30.95 -34.46 -19.24
C VAL A 503 29.96 -33.79 -18.30
N LEU A 504 29.92 -32.46 -18.29
CA LEU A 504 29.02 -31.69 -17.44
C LEU A 504 27.83 -31.15 -18.24
N PHE A 505 26.65 -31.21 -17.64
CA PHE A 505 25.41 -30.64 -18.21
C PHE A 505 25.07 -29.33 -17.50
N ILE A 506 24.74 -28.31 -18.29
CA ILE A 506 24.45 -26.96 -17.79
C ILE A 506 23.24 -26.37 -18.50
N ILE A 507 22.49 -25.54 -17.79
CA ILE A 507 21.50 -24.61 -18.33
C ILE A 507 22.07 -23.20 -18.22
N SER A 508 22.08 -22.44 -19.32
CA SER A 508 22.55 -21.05 -19.32
C SER A 508 21.69 -20.16 -20.22
N ALA A 509 22.05 -18.89 -20.32
CA ALA A 509 21.44 -17.92 -21.24
C ALA A 509 22.55 -17.18 -21.99
N ILE A 510 22.73 -17.53 -23.27
CA ILE A 510 23.76 -16.95 -24.14
C ILE A 510 23.07 -16.46 -25.40
N SER A 511 23.10 -15.16 -25.63
CA SER A 511 22.40 -14.55 -26.77
C SER A 511 22.95 -15.06 -28.10
N ASP A 512 22.06 -15.56 -28.96
CA ASP A 512 22.43 -16.02 -30.30
C ASP A 512 21.27 -15.85 -31.28
N ALA A 513 21.34 -14.77 -32.07
CA ALA A 513 20.34 -14.46 -33.09
C ALA A 513 20.29 -15.49 -34.23
N SER A 514 21.37 -16.25 -34.45
CA SER A 514 21.39 -17.31 -35.48
C SER A 514 20.62 -18.56 -35.04
N ASN A 515 20.35 -18.69 -33.74
CA ASN A 515 19.69 -19.85 -33.15
C ASN A 515 18.57 -19.44 -32.20
N PRO A 516 17.49 -18.78 -32.65
CA PRO A 516 16.48 -18.22 -31.76
C PRO A 516 15.77 -19.27 -30.88
N GLY A 517 15.26 -18.81 -29.73
CA GLY A 517 14.59 -19.58 -28.69
C GLY A 517 15.57 -20.27 -27.74
N SER A 518 16.08 -21.42 -28.15
CA SER A 518 17.06 -22.20 -27.40
C SER A 518 17.94 -23.04 -28.33
N SER A 519 19.08 -23.50 -27.80
CA SER A 519 19.96 -24.45 -28.47
C SER A 519 20.75 -25.30 -27.47
N ILE A 520 21.39 -26.36 -27.95
CA ILE A 520 22.37 -27.14 -27.18
C ILE A 520 23.75 -26.86 -27.75
N TYR A 521 24.61 -26.28 -26.91
CA TYR A 521 26.00 -26.00 -27.23
C TYR A 521 26.89 -27.10 -26.67
N MET A 522 27.91 -27.46 -27.43
CA MET A 522 28.94 -28.42 -27.01
C MET A 522 30.28 -27.70 -26.90
N TYR A 523 30.91 -27.86 -25.74
CA TYR A 523 32.26 -27.42 -25.50
C TYR A 523 33.16 -28.63 -25.25
N GLU A 524 34.32 -28.67 -25.88
CA GLU A 524 35.34 -29.70 -25.69
C GLU A 524 36.64 -29.00 -25.28
N LEU A 525 37.27 -29.44 -24.19
CA LEU A 525 38.51 -28.84 -23.66
C LEU A 525 38.41 -27.31 -23.50
N GLY A 526 37.25 -26.83 -23.04
CA GLY A 526 36.96 -25.42 -22.84
C GLY A 526 36.64 -24.61 -24.09
N GLN A 527 36.64 -25.21 -25.28
CA GLN A 527 36.35 -24.52 -26.55
C GLN A 527 34.98 -24.90 -27.11
N LEU A 528 34.24 -23.92 -27.64
CA LEU A 528 32.95 -24.13 -28.29
C LEU A 528 33.15 -24.83 -29.63
N THR A 529 32.64 -26.06 -29.77
CA THR A 529 32.79 -26.87 -30.98
C THR A 529 31.52 -26.98 -31.80
N GLU A 530 30.33 -26.96 -31.17
CA GLU A 530 29.05 -27.05 -31.87
C GLU A 530 27.97 -26.20 -31.19
N LYS A 531 27.15 -25.48 -31.98
CA LYS A 531 26.05 -24.63 -31.49
C LYS A 531 24.67 -25.25 -31.62
N GLN A 532 24.53 -26.35 -32.36
CA GLN A 532 23.28 -27.07 -32.59
C GLN A 532 23.53 -28.57 -32.46
N TYR A 533 23.99 -29.01 -31.29
CA TYR A 533 24.31 -30.41 -31.09
C TYR A 533 23.04 -31.28 -31.20
N GLN A 534 23.07 -32.29 -32.08
CA GLN A 534 21.92 -33.16 -32.38
C GLN A 534 22.22 -34.67 -32.33
N TYR A 535 23.49 -35.09 -32.17
CA TYR A 535 23.90 -36.49 -32.40
C TYR A 535 24.63 -37.14 -31.22
N PRO A 536 24.00 -38.05 -30.46
CA PRO A 536 24.57 -38.68 -29.26
C PRO A 536 25.91 -39.41 -29.47
N PHE A 537 26.11 -40.01 -30.66
CA PHE A 537 27.21 -40.95 -30.92
C PHE A 537 28.56 -40.28 -31.22
N ARG A 538 28.61 -38.96 -31.46
CA ARG A 538 29.86 -38.25 -31.81
C ARG A 538 30.78 -37.96 -30.62
N VAL A 539 30.23 -37.86 -29.41
CA VAL A 539 31.01 -37.47 -28.21
C VAL A 539 31.83 -38.65 -27.67
N LEU A 540 31.27 -39.86 -27.66
CA LEU A 540 31.98 -41.06 -27.18
C LEU A 540 33.24 -41.36 -28.01
N ALA A 541 33.15 -41.28 -29.34
CA ALA A 541 34.27 -41.57 -30.24
C ALA A 541 35.41 -40.53 -30.19
N ARG A 542 35.16 -39.32 -29.65
CA ARG A 542 36.14 -38.23 -29.59
C ARG A 542 36.76 -38.02 -28.21
N LEU A 543 36.08 -38.42 -27.14
CA LEU A 543 36.65 -38.38 -25.78
C LEU A 543 37.49 -39.63 -25.46
N GLU A 544 37.36 -40.71 -26.24
CA GLU A 544 38.17 -41.94 -26.12
C GLU A 544 39.51 -41.89 -26.88
N ASN A 545 39.72 -40.87 -27.73
CA ASN A 545 40.98 -40.59 -28.42
C ASN A 545 41.65 -39.35 -27.84
#